data_AF-A0A7J2MFJ5-F1
#
_entry.id   AF-A0A7J2MFJ5-F1
#
_cell.length_a   1.000
_cell.length_b   1.000
_cell.length_c   1.000
_cell.angle_alpha   90.00
_cell.angle_beta   90.00
_cell.angle_gamma   90.00
#
_symmetry.space_group_name_H-M   'P 1'
#
loop_
_entity.id
_entity.type
_entity.pdbx_description
1 polymer ?
#
loop_
_entity_poly.entity_id
_entity_poly.type
_entity_poly.pdbx_seq_one_letter_code
_entity_poly.pdbx_strand_id
1 'polypeptide(L)'
;MWCKYSVIIILIVSMIIGGCVDQGSNESQEPQEPIQPKKPVLKTEPIDLSSTTAEKMDFANHYSLNPLEISLNAPQYDLPLQTNQISNYEPFSREIQLSDDALSLLEKNGFVVIDNPFDRTEEDIVQPYKMLADDEIPIFVTTDSLLHLYHI
;
A
#
# COMPACT_ATOMS: atom_id res chain seq x y z
N MET A 1 23.51 -51.35 -11.68
CA MET A 1 22.67 -50.14 -11.82
C MET A 1 23.37 -48.84 -11.39
N TRP A 2 24.56 -48.88 -10.78
CA TRP A 2 25.27 -47.68 -10.29
C TRP A 2 25.98 -46.85 -11.39
N CYS A 3 26.45 -47.49 -12.48
CA CYS A 3 27.12 -46.77 -13.58
C CYS A 3 26.22 -45.78 -14.34
N LYS A 4 24.90 -46.02 -14.38
CA LYS A 4 23.99 -45.15 -15.14
C LYS A 4 23.73 -43.82 -14.43
N TYR A 5 23.64 -43.85 -13.10
CA TYR A 5 23.51 -42.65 -12.27
C TYR A 5 24.82 -41.84 -12.22
N SER A 6 25.98 -42.51 -12.25
CA SER A 6 27.27 -41.83 -12.26
C SER A 6 27.50 -40.98 -13.53
N VAL A 7 27.03 -41.45 -14.69
CA VAL A 7 27.16 -40.70 -15.96
C VAL A 7 26.18 -39.50 -16.01
N ILE A 8 24.97 -39.67 -15.44
CA ILE A 8 23.96 -38.60 -15.38
C ILE A 8 24.40 -37.47 -14.43
N ILE A 9 25.02 -37.80 -13.29
CA ILE A 9 25.51 -36.79 -12.34
C ILE A 9 26.65 -35.95 -12.93
N ILE A 10 27.57 -36.57 -13.70
CA ILE A 10 28.68 -35.85 -14.34
C ILE A 10 28.18 -34.87 -15.41
N LEU A 11 27.12 -35.21 -16.15
CA LEU A 11 26.50 -34.32 -17.15
C LEU A 11 25.78 -33.11 -16.52
N ILE A 12 25.16 -33.27 -15.34
CA ILE A 12 24.50 -32.17 -14.64
C ILE A 12 25.52 -31.20 -14.03
N VAL A 13 26.68 -31.70 -13.55
CA VAL A 13 27.73 -30.85 -12.98
C VAL A 13 28.44 -30.00 -14.04
N SER A 14 28.61 -30.50 -15.28
CA SER A 14 29.25 -29.69 -16.34
C SER A 14 28.37 -28.55 -16.85
N MET A 15 27.06 -28.58 -16.59
CA MET A 15 26.12 -27.54 -17.05
C MET A 15 26.06 -26.34 -16.10
N ILE A 16 26.71 -26.43 -14.92
CA ILE A 16 26.71 -25.38 -13.89
C ILE A 16 27.98 -24.50 -13.94
N ILE A 17 29.02 -24.88 -14.69
CA ILE A 17 30.30 -24.14 -14.75
C ILE A 17 30.42 -23.28 -16.04
N GLY A 18 29.36 -23.24 -16.87
CA GLY A 18 29.34 -22.53 -18.14
C GLY A 18 28.57 -21.20 -18.12
N GLY A 19 29.09 -20.18 -17.42
CA GLY A 19 28.61 -18.79 -17.49
C GLY A 19 29.16 -17.98 -16.31
N CYS A 20 29.85 -16.85 -16.45
CA CYS A 20 30.12 -15.97 -17.57
C CYS A 20 31.60 -15.54 -17.51
N VAL A 21 32.26 -15.47 -18.67
CA VAL A 21 33.46 -14.65 -18.88
C VAL A 21 32.97 -13.27 -19.28
N ASP A 22 33.24 -12.26 -18.44
CA ASP A 22 33.55 -10.92 -18.90
C ASP A 22 34.41 -10.23 -17.82
N GLN A 23 35.66 -9.92 -18.16
CA GLN A 23 36.59 -9.21 -17.28
C GLN A 23 37.00 -7.91 -17.98
N GLY A 24 36.14 -6.91 -17.86
CA GLY A 24 36.38 -5.54 -18.27
C GLY A 24 36.91 -4.69 -17.10
N SER A 25 38.19 -4.31 -17.22
CA SER A 25 38.88 -3.12 -16.68
C SER A 25 38.52 -2.53 -15.30
N ASN A 26 39.54 -2.51 -14.44
CA ASN A 26 39.71 -1.70 -13.23
C ASN A 26 39.25 -0.23 -13.40
N GLU A 27 38.36 0.23 -12.51
CA GLU A 27 38.22 1.63 -12.15
C GLU A 27 37.95 1.72 -10.64
N SER A 28 38.69 2.59 -9.97
CA SER A 28 38.83 2.70 -8.51
C SER A 28 37.48 2.90 -7.79
N GLN A 29 37.11 2.00 -6.88
CA GLN A 29 35.94 2.15 -6.01
C GLN A 29 36.30 2.83 -4.69
N GLU A 30 35.72 4.00 -4.47
CA GLU A 30 35.50 4.60 -3.15
C GLU A 30 34.43 3.77 -2.38
N PRO A 31 34.53 3.58 -1.05
CA PRO A 31 33.62 2.70 -0.32
C PRO A 31 32.16 3.16 -0.42
N GLN A 32 31.32 2.41 -1.13
CA GLN A 32 29.88 2.62 -1.15
C GLN A 32 29.26 2.09 0.15
N GLU A 33 28.71 2.98 0.95
CA GLU A 33 27.79 2.65 2.04
C GLU A 33 26.60 1.85 1.46
N PRO A 34 26.04 0.86 2.20
CA PRO A 34 24.93 0.05 1.70
C PRO A 34 23.74 0.95 1.33
N ILE A 35 23.29 0.87 0.08
CA ILE A 35 22.13 1.61 -0.43
C ILE A 35 20.88 1.07 0.27
N GLN A 36 20.51 1.64 1.42
CA GLN A 36 19.20 1.41 2.00
C GLN A 36 18.17 2.21 1.19
N PRO A 37 17.00 1.63 0.86
CA PRO A 37 15.94 2.37 0.20
C PRO A 37 15.56 3.57 1.07
N LYS A 38 15.70 4.77 0.50
CA LYS A 38 15.38 6.03 1.19
C LYS A 38 13.90 6.03 1.58
N LYS A 39 13.61 5.97 2.88
CA LYS A 39 12.24 6.01 3.38
C LYS A 39 11.54 7.29 2.88
N PRO A 40 10.29 7.19 2.40
CA PRO A 40 9.55 8.36 2.02
C PRO A 40 9.28 9.25 3.25
N VAL A 41 9.40 10.56 3.06
CA VAL A 41 9.20 11.56 4.11
C VAL A 41 8.05 12.46 3.67
N LEU A 42 7.00 12.55 4.49
CA LEU A 42 5.96 13.56 4.33
C LEU A 42 6.50 14.88 4.87
N LYS A 43 6.52 15.91 4.02
CA LYS A 43 6.86 17.28 4.40
C LYS A 43 5.68 18.18 4.07
N THR A 44 5.20 18.94 5.04
CA THR A 44 4.19 19.99 4.82
C THR A 44 4.80 21.35 5.15
N GLU A 45 4.41 22.34 4.36
CA GLU A 45 4.80 23.73 4.61
C GLU A 45 3.96 24.34 5.74
N PRO A 46 4.50 25.34 6.46
CA PRO A 46 3.71 26.09 7.43
C PRO A 46 2.59 26.88 6.73
N ILE A 47 1.46 27.03 7.40
CA ILE A 47 0.38 27.93 6.98
C ILE A 47 0.12 28.91 8.13
N ASP A 48 0.20 30.20 7.85
CA ASP A 48 -0.19 31.26 8.79
C ASP A 48 -1.12 32.23 8.05
N LEU A 49 -2.37 32.30 8.51
CA LEU A 49 -3.40 33.14 7.92
C LEU A 49 -3.63 34.45 8.68
N SER A 50 -2.80 34.75 9.68
CA SER A 50 -2.92 35.92 10.59
C SER A 50 -2.89 37.30 9.89
N SER A 51 -2.39 37.36 8.66
CA SER A 51 -2.29 38.59 7.85
C SER A 51 -3.37 38.72 6.75
N THR A 52 -4.37 37.83 6.73
CA THR A 52 -5.39 37.81 5.67
C THR A 52 -6.45 38.87 5.90
N THR A 53 -6.62 39.80 4.95
CA THR A 53 -7.54 40.96 5.07
C THR A 53 -8.89 40.78 4.36
N ALA A 54 -9.25 39.55 3.99
CA ALA A 54 -10.53 39.29 3.33
C ALA A 54 -11.71 39.52 4.29
N GLU A 55 -12.66 40.38 3.90
CA GLU A 55 -13.77 40.93 4.71
C GLU A 55 -14.76 39.88 5.30
N LYS A 56 -14.50 38.58 5.13
CA LYS A 56 -15.32 37.47 5.66
C LYS A 56 -14.50 36.37 6.34
N MET A 57 -13.24 36.64 6.70
CA MET A 57 -12.27 35.67 7.23
C MET A 57 -11.80 35.99 8.66
N ASP A 58 -12.62 36.61 9.50
CA ASP A 58 -12.25 36.97 10.88
C ASP A 58 -11.68 35.78 11.68
N PHE A 59 -12.21 34.56 11.46
CA PHE A 59 -11.70 33.34 12.09
C PHE A 59 -10.38 32.82 11.52
N ALA A 60 -10.06 33.12 10.25
CA ALA A 60 -8.84 32.66 9.62
C ALA A 60 -7.60 33.24 10.29
N ASN A 61 -7.69 34.45 10.85
CA ASN A 61 -6.59 35.09 11.57
C ASN A 61 -6.13 34.33 12.82
N HIS A 62 -6.93 33.35 13.29
CA HIS A 62 -6.61 32.48 14.42
C HIS A 62 -6.13 31.08 13.99
N TYR A 63 -6.05 30.81 12.68
CA TYR A 63 -5.60 29.54 12.16
C TYR A 63 -4.11 29.60 11.81
N SER A 64 -3.32 28.72 12.44
CA SER A 64 -1.95 28.45 12.05
C SER A 64 -1.67 26.95 12.05
N LEU A 65 -0.89 26.50 11.07
CA LEU A 65 -0.44 25.13 10.93
C LEU A 65 1.09 25.10 10.96
N ASN A 66 1.64 24.35 11.91
CA ASN A 66 3.08 24.10 11.97
C ASN A 66 3.50 23.14 10.85
N PRO A 67 4.74 23.26 10.33
CA PRO A 67 5.25 22.34 9.34
C PRO A 67 5.38 20.95 9.95
N LEU A 68 5.06 19.93 9.15
CA LEU A 68 5.10 18.53 9.56
C LEU A 68 6.16 17.80 8.74
N GLU A 69 7.16 17.24 9.41
CA GLU A 69 8.15 16.35 8.79
C GLU A 69 8.09 14.98 9.46
N ILE A 70 7.51 14.00 8.77
CA ILE A 70 7.35 12.63 9.28
C ILE A 70 7.97 11.64 8.29
N SER A 71 8.82 10.76 8.80
CA SER A 71 9.25 9.57 8.05
C SER A 71 8.12 8.55 8.01
N LEU A 72 7.67 8.21 6.81
CA LEU A 72 6.63 7.21 6.60
C LEU A 72 7.21 5.82 6.88
N ASN A 73 6.61 5.10 7.82
CA ASN A 73 7.01 3.75 8.20
C ASN A 73 6.00 2.67 7.75
N ALA A 74 4.91 3.06 7.08
CA ALA A 74 3.97 2.10 6.52
C ALA A 74 4.68 1.27 5.42
N PRO A 75 4.48 -0.06 5.38
CA PRO A 75 4.96 -0.89 4.28
C PRO A 75 4.53 -0.30 2.94
N GLN A 76 5.48 -0.18 2.02
CA GLN A 76 5.21 0.28 0.65
C GLN A 76 4.96 -0.94 -0.24
N TYR A 77 4.19 -0.74 -1.30
CA TYR A 77 3.92 -1.76 -2.31
C TYR A 77 3.88 -1.10 -3.69
N ASP A 78 4.18 -1.89 -4.72
CA ASP A 78 4.09 -1.47 -6.11
C ASP A 78 2.78 -1.95 -6.73
N LEU A 79 2.33 -1.24 -7.77
CA LEU A 79 1.19 -1.64 -8.60
C LEU A 79 1.67 -2.29 -9.91
N PRO A 80 0.91 -3.25 -10.47
CA PRO A 80 -0.33 -3.82 -9.93
C PRO A 80 -0.06 -4.76 -8.74
N LEU A 81 -1.02 -4.83 -7.80
CA LEU A 81 -0.97 -5.79 -6.70
C LEU A 81 -1.08 -7.22 -7.23
N GLN A 82 -0.44 -8.14 -6.50
CA GLN A 82 -0.73 -9.55 -6.60
C GLN A 82 -1.50 -9.98 -5.35
N THR A 83 -2.67 -10.60 -5.50
CA THR A 83 -3.52 -11.01 -4.36
C THR A 83 -2.79 -11.87 -3.33
N ASN A 84 -1.85 -12.72 -3.76
CA ASN A 84 -1.03 -13.54 -2.87
C ASN A 84 0.03 -12.75 -2.06
N GLN A 85 0.26 -11.47 -2.37
CA GLN A 85 1.14 -10.57 -1.63
C GLN A 85 0.37 -9.68 -0.64
N ILE A 86 -0.97 -9.64 -0.72
CA ILE A 86 -1.82 -8.89 0.20
C ILE A 86 -1.98 -9.69 1.49
N SER A 87 -1.47 -9.17 2.60
CA SER A 87 -1.30 -9.92 3.85
C SER A 87 -2.59 -10.51 4.44
N ASN A 88 -3.74 -9.89 4.21
CA ASN A 88 -5.04 -10.31 4.74
C ASN A 88 -6.07 -10.66 3.65
N TYR A 89 -5.64 -10.89 2.40
CA TYR A 89 -6.61 -11.10 1.32
C TYR A 89 -7.42 -12.39 1.48
N GLU A 90 -6.77 -13.49 1.86
CA GLU A 90 -7.46 -14.77 2.06
C GLU A 90 -8.57 -14.66 3.13
N PRO A 91 -8.33 -14.18 4.36
CA PRO A 91 -9.41 -14.02 5.33
C PRO A 91 -10.47 -13.01 4.89
N PHE A 92 -10.09 -11.90 4.26
CA PHE A 92 -11.04 -10.93 3.70
C PHE A 92 -11.96 -11.56 2.66
N SER A 93 -11.41 -12.35 1.72
CA SER A 93 -12.14 -12.93 0.60
C SER A 93 -13.17 -13.99 0.99
N ARG A 94 -13.07 -14.55 2.21
CA ARG A 94 -14.07 -15.46 2.75
C ARG A 94 -15.33 -14.74 3.19
N GLU A 95 -15.19 -13.54 3.73
CA GLU A 95 -16.32 -12.73 4.21
C GLU A 95 -16.90 -11.86 3.08
N ILE A 96 -16.04 -11.27 2.24
CA ILE A 96 -16.44 -10.37 1.16
C ILE A 96 -15.89 -10.89 -0.17
N GLN A 97 -16.79 -11.46 -0.98
CA GLN A 97 -16.45 -11.96 -2.31
C GLN A 97 -16.50 -10.83 -3.34
N LEU A 98 -15.34 -10.49 -3.91
CA LEU A 98 -15.24 -9.54 -5.01
C LEU A 98 -15.62 -10.20 -6.34
N SER A 99 -16.29 -9.45 -7.22
CA SER A 99 -16.42 -9.84 -8.62
C SER A 99 -15.07 -9.78 -9.33
N ASP A 100 -14.93 -10.48 -10.45
CA ASP A 100 -13.70 -10.45 -11.26
C ASP A 100 -13.31 -9.03 -11.70
N ASP A 101 -14.31 -8.19 -12.02
CA ASP A 101 -14.11 -6.78 -12.37
C ASP A 101 -13.60 -5.96 -11.17
N ALA A 102 -14.20 -6.16 -9.99
CA ALA A 102 -13.78 -5.47 -8.77
C ALA A 102 -12.36 -5.91 -8.34
N LEU A 103 -12.06 -7.21 -8.47
CA LEU A 103 -10.73 -7.74 -8.22
C LEU A 103 -9.68 -7.15 -9.17
N SER A 104 -10.01 -7.08 -10.46
CA SER A 104 -9.14 -6.47 -11.47
C SER A 104 -8.86 -4.98 -11.16
N LEU A 105 -9.85 -4.25 -10.66
CA LEU A 105 -9.68 -2.86 -10.22
C LEU A 105 -8.81 -2.76 -8.96
N LEU A 106 -9.00 -3.66 -7.99
CA LEU A 106 -8.17 -3.73 -6.79
C LEU A 106 -6.71 -3.98 -7.15
N GLU A 107 -6.43 -4.97 -8.00
CA GLU A 107 -5.07 -5.28 -8.43
C GLU A 107 -4.44 -4.11 -9.17
N LYS A 108 -5.17 -3.49 -10.09
CA LYS A 108 -4.65 -2.38 -10.88
C LYS A 108 -4.39 -1.12 -10.06
N ASN A 109 -5.29 -0.76 -9.15
CA ASN A 109 -5.30 0.56 -8.50
C ASN A 109 -4.86 0.53 -7.03
N GLY A 110 -4.76 -0.66 -6.44
CA GLY A 110 -4.52 -0.83 -5.00
C GLY A 110 -5.75 -0.57 -4.13
N PHE A 111 -6.89 -0.23 -4.73
CA PHE A 111 -8.18 -0.08 -4.05
C PHE A 111 -9.33 -0.31 -5.03
N VAL A 112 -10.51 -0.63 -4.50
CA VAL A 112 -11.76 -0.75 -5.26
C VAL A 112 -12.92 -0.28 -4.39
N VAL A 113 -13.95 0.29 -5.02
CA VAL A 113 -15.23 0.60 -4.40
C VAL A 113 -16.25 -0.41 -4.90
N ILE A 114 -17.00 -1.00 -3.98
CA ILE A 114 -18.07 -1.95 -4.27
C ILE A 114 -19.37 -1.46 -3.63
N ASP A 115 -20.50 -1.92 -4.15
CA ASP A 115 -21.79 -1.77 -3.46
C ASP A 115 -21.75 -2.50 -2.12
N ASN A 116 -22.62 -2.09 -1.18
CA ASN A 116 -22.73 -2.78 0.11
C ASN A 116 -23.01 -4.29 -0.11
N PRO A 117 -22.07 -5.18 0.28
CA PRO A 117 -22.21 -6.61 0.02
C PRO A 117 -23.24 -7.28 0.95
N PHE A 118 -23.64 -6.61 2.04
CA PHE A 118 -24.55 -7.13 3.05
C PHE A 118 -26.01 -6.73 2.79
N ASP A 119 -26.26 -5.47 2.45
CA ASP A 119 -27.59 -4.97 2.07
C ASP A 119 -27.49 -3.79 1.09
N ARG A 120 -27.89 -4.01 -0.16
CA ARG A 120 -27.83 -3.01 -1.24
C ARG A 120 -28.84 -1.88 -1.11
N THR A 121 -29.82 -2.03 -0.23
CA THR A 121 -30.90 -1.05 -0.01
C THR A 121 -30.73 -0.29 1.31
N GLU A 122 -29.65 -0.56 2.04
CA GLU A 122 -29.34 0.12 3.28
C GLU A 122 -28.93 1.58 3.02
N GLU A 123 -29.62 2.50 3.69
CA GLU A 123 -29.44 3.95 3.57
C GLU A 123 -28.84 4.54 4.87
N ASP A 124 -28.89 3.81 5.98
CA ASP A 124 -28.21 4.19 7.23
C ASP A 124 -26.72 3.84 7.12
N ILE A 125 -25.92 4.88 6.91
CA ILE A 125 -24.45 4.78 6.80
C ILE A 125 -23.81 4.08 7.99
N VAL A 126 -24.44 4.02 9.17
CA VAL A 126 -23.88 3.34 10.36
C VAL A 126 -23.95 1.82 10.24
N GLN A 127 -24.95 1.27 9.54
CA GLN A 127 -25.21 -0.18 9.51
C GLN A 127 -24.08 -0.98 8.86
N PRO A 128 -23.50 -0.58 7.71
CA PRO A 128 -22.34 -1.26 7.15
C PRO A 128 -21.16 -1.33 8.12
N TYR A 129 -20.90 -0.28 8.89
CA TYR A 129 -19.82 -0.29 9.89
C TYR A 129 -20.12 -1.21 11.07
N LYS A 130 -21.38 -1.32 11.50
CA LYS A 130 -21.78 -2.28 12.55
C LYS A 130 -21.58 -3.71 12.08
N MET A 131 -22.04 -4.05 10.87
CA MET A 131 -21.89 -5.39 10.30
C MET A 131 -20.40 -5.76 10.18
N LEU A 132 -19.57 -4.86 9.63
CA LEU A 132 -18.12 -5.08 9.55
C LEU A 132 -17.50 -5.31 10.95
N ALA A 133 -17.98 -4.60 11.98
CA ALA A 133 -17.46 -4.75 13.34
C ALA A 133 -17.90 -6.07 13.97
N ASP A 134 -19.17 -6.46 13.78
CA ASP A 134 -19.73 -7.71 14.30
C ASP A 134 -19.07 -8.94 13.64
N ASP A 135 -18.69 -8.84 12.36
CA ASP A 135 -18.00 -9.88 11.60
C ASP A 135 -16.46 -9.83 11.74
N GLU A 136 -15.93 -9.00 12.65
CA GLU A 136 -14.49 -8.83 12.90
C GLU A 136 -13.67 -8.42 11.66
N ILE A 137 -14.31 -7.78 10.68
CA ILE A 137 -13.65 -7.26 9.47
C ILE A 137 -13.02 -5.90 9.80
N PRO A 138 -11.72 -5.67 9.50
CA PRO A 138 -11.06 -4.42 9.84
C PRO A 138 -11.73 -3.18 9.22
N ILE A 139 -11.99 -2.18 10.07
CA ILE A 139 -12.63 -0.92 9.67
C ILE A 139 -11.61 0.22 9.69
N PHE A 140 -11.67 1.08 8.68
CA PHE A 140 -10.98 2.37 8.67
C PHE A 140 -12.02 3.50 8.60
N VAL A 141 -12.06 4.37 9.62
CA VAL A 141 -12.97 5.52 9.70
C VAL A 141 -12.18 6.80 9.60
N THR A 142 -12.60 7.71 8.71
CA THR A 142 -12.02 9.05 8.59
C THR A 142 -12.91 10.09 9.27
N THR A 143 -12.37 11.30 9.46
CA THR A 143 -13.14 12.44 9.97
C THR A 143 -14.34 12.78 9.10
N ASP A 144 -14.24 12.55 7.78
CA ASP A 144 -15.32 12.84 6.83
C ASP A 144 -16.54 11.94 7.07
N SER A 145 -16.34 10.67 7.45
CA SER A 145 -17.44 9.77 7.84
C SER A 145 -18.22 10.32 9.04
N LEU A 146 -17.51 10.83 10.05
CA LEU A 146 -18.16 11.47 11.21
C LEU A 146 -18.82 12.79 10.84
N LEU A 147 -18.16 13.60 10.01
CA LEU A 147 -18.70 14.88 9.58
C LEU A 147 -20.01 14.70 8.79
N HIS A 148 -20.07 13.67 7.94
CA HIS A 148 -21.29 13.29 7.23
C HIS A 148 -22.42 13.01 8.22
N LEU A 149 -22.19 12.18 9.25
CA LEU A 149 -23.20 11.86 10.26
C LEU A 149 -23.77 13.08 11.01
N TYR A 150 -22.96 14.12 11.22
CA TYR A 150 -23.36 15.31 11.99
C TYR A 150 -23.89 16.47 11.14
N HIS A 151 -23.85 16.36 9.81
CA HIS A 151 -24.29 17.41 8.89
C HIS A 151 -25.57 17.06 8.10
N ILE A 152 -26.16 15.89 8.34
CA ILE A 152 -27.47 15.48 7.78
C ILE A 152 -28.62 16.00 8.63
#